data_AF-A0A4Q0ZR27-F1
#
_entry.id   AF-A0A4Q0ZR27-F1
#
_cell.length_a   1.000
_cell.length_b   1.000
_cell.length_c   1.000
_cell.angle_alpha   90.00
_cell.angle_beta   90.00
_cell.angle_gamma   90.00
#
_symmetry.space_group_name_H-M   'P 1'
#
loop_
_entity.id
_entity.type
_entity.pdbx_description
1 polymer ?
#
loop_
_entity_poly.entity_id
_entity_poly.type
_entity_poly.pdbx_seq_one_letter_code
_entity_poly.pdbx_strand_id
1 'polypeptide(L)'
;MFSNEDSILRLKDASRAMEICNACRYCETLCPVFPQITQFRTFDKPTLNYLSNLCHNCKGCFHGCQYAPPHEFDLNIPKTFSELRVDSYIQYAFPNILGKLFAKNGTVVSILIAVCIGLLFIAGAYFNSADSLFTAYDGKGSFFKVIPYEIMTLVSGLICLHVVIAFIVGFRRFWTENGDKMSELADLSLWKYAMGAAATLKHLDGGDNGHGCNHIDDRFGHSRKWFHHGVMYGFILTLISTTLAAIYHHFLGLHAPYDFDSLVVITGTLGGILMVIGCIGLTYIKIKADPVPISQKLLGMDYSFIAMLALVNITGLLLLIFRDGVWMPSLLCIHLGFVLAFFLMMPYCKFVHLLYRLGALLKYAKYVKNNS
;
A
#
# COMPACT_ATOMS: atom_id res chain seq x y z
N MET A 1 11.18 -17.39 8.85
CA MET A 1 10.87 -15.94 8.83
C MET A 1 9.56 -15.60 9.52
N PHE A 2 8.47 -16.34 9.28
CA PHE A 2 7.16 -16.05 9.90
C PHE A 2 6.71 -17.17 10.85
N SER A 3 7.65 -17.87 11.48
CA SER A 3 7.33 -18.78 12.57
C SER A 3 6.94 -17.97 13.81
N ASN A 4 6.21 -18.60 14.73
CA ASN A 4 5.84 -17.94 15.99
C ASN A 4 7.09 -17.59 16.81
N GLU A 5 8.11 -18.45 16.78
CA GLU A 5 9.39 -18.26 17.47
C GLU A 5 10.17 -17.05 16.93
N ASP A 6 10.26 -16.91 15.60
CA ASP A 6 10.89 -15.74 14.95
C ASP A 6 10.21 -14.43 15.38
N SER A 7 8.87 -14.44 15.50
CA SER A 7 8.10 -13.26 15.89
C SER A 7 8.34 -12.87 17.35
N ILE A 8 8.43 -13.85 18.25
CA ILE A 8 8.76 -13.61 19.68
C ILE A 8 10.17 -13.02 19.80
N LEU A 9 11.14 -13.54 19.06
CA LEU A 9 12.51 -13.01 19.08
C LEU A 9 12.54 -11.56 18.56
N ARG A 10 11.87 -11.27 17.44
CA ARG A 10 11.75 -9.90 16.91
C ARG A 10 11.13 -8.92 17.91
N LEU A 11 10.11 -9.33 18.65
CA LEU A 11 9.49 -8.49 19.68
C LEU A 11 10.47 -8.19 20.83
N LYS A 12 11.25 -9.19 21.28
CA LYS A 12 12.29 -8.98 22.29
C LYS A 12 13.38 -8.03 21.81
N ASP A 13 13.87 -8.23 20.59
CA ASP A 13 14.88 -7.36 19.98
C ASP A 13 14.39 -5.92 19.83
N ALA A 14 13.12 -5.75 19.44
CA ALA A 14 12.51 -4.44 19.31
C ALA A 14 12.27 -3.76 20.67
N SER A 15 11.87 -4.50 21.70
CA SER A 15 11.75 -3.96 23.07
C SER A 15 13.10 -3.46 23.56
N ARG A 16 14.14 -4.30 23.48
CA ARG A 16 15.51 -3.93 23.84
C ARG A 16 15.98 -2.69 23.09
N ALA A 17 15.77 -2.66 21.78
CA ALA A 17 16.19 -1.54 20.95
C ALA A 17 15.45 -0.24 21.31
N MET A 18 14.17 -0.32 21.67
CA MET A 18 13.39 0.83 22.11
C MET A 18 13.74 1.31 23.52
N GLU A 19 14.05 0.41 24.44
CA GLU A 19 14.55 0.76 25.78
C GLU A 19 15.86 1.55 25.68
N ILE A 20 16.82 1.06 24.89
CA ILE A 20 18.11 1.76 24.67
C ILE A 20 17.87 3.08 23.93
N CYS A 21 17.02 3.09 22.90
CA CYS A 21 16.70 4.30 22.14
C CYS A 21 16.07 5.39 23.03
N ASN A 22 15.11 5.03 23.88
CA ASN A 22 14.42 5.94 24.80
C ASN A 22 15.32 6.41 25.95
N ALA A 23 16.31 5.60 26.36
CA ALA A 23 17.32 6.02 27.33
C ALA A 23 18.33 7.01 26.74
N CYS A 24 18.80 6.75 25.51
CA CYS A 24 19.84 7.54 24.84
C CYS A 24 19.34 8.89 24.31
N ARG A 25 18.17 8.92 23.67
CA ARG A 25 17.50 10.13 23.14
C ARG A 25 18.28 10.99 22.14
N TYR A 26 19.46 10.58 21.71
CA TYR A 26 20.27 11.33 20.75
C TYR A 26 19.53 11.67 19.44
N CYS A 27 18.68 10.76 18.95
CA CYS A 27 17.96 10.92 17.69
C CYS A 27 16.61 11.66 17.81
N GLU A 28 16.30 12.30 18.95
CA GLU A 28 15.01 12.95 19.20
C GLU A 28 14.65 13.99 18.12
N THR A 29 15.62 14.81 17.70
CA THR A 29 15.44 15.83 16.66
C THR A 29 15.44 15.27 15.23
N LEU A 30 15.87 14.01 15.05
CA LEU A 30 15.93 13.33 13.74
C LEU A 30 14.68 12.50 13.45
N CYS A 31 13.94 12.09 14.49
CA CYS A 31 12.83 11.16 14.36
C CYS A 31 11.50 11.82 14.73
N PRO A 32 10.61 12.10 13.76
CA PRO A 32 9.29 12.70 14.02
C PRO A 32 8.38 11.86 14.93
N VAL A 33 8.73 10.58 15.12
CA VAL A 33 8.00 9.63 15.97
C VAL A 33 8.53 9.61 17.40
N PHE A 34 9.71 10.19 17.66
CA PHE A 34 10.36 10.14 18.96
C PHE A 34 9.49 10.62 20.13
N PRO A 35 8.68 11.71 20.00
CA PRO A 35 7.80 12.14 21.09
C PRO A 35 6.82 11.08 21.56
N GLN A 36 6.46 10.09 20.74
CA GLN A 36 5.67 8.95 21.21
C GLN A 36 6.49 7.92 21.96
N ILE A 37 7.74 7.70 21.57
CA ILE A 37 8.60 6.73 22.23
C ILE A 37 8.80 7.12 23.71
N THR A 38 8.90 8.42 24.00
CA THR A 38 9.09 8.94 25.36
C THR A 38 7.88 8.76 26.29
N GLN A 39 6.70 8.46 25.74
CA GLN A 39 5.48 8.19 26.51
C GLN A 39 5.49 6.81 27.18
N PHE A 40 6.37 5.91 26.74
CA PHE A 40 6.40 4.53 27.20
C PHE A 40 7.66 4.26 28.05
N ARG A 41 7.49 3.50 29.13
CA ARG A 41 8.60 2.99 29.96
C ARG A 41 8.92 1.53 29.65
N THR A 42 7.92 0.78 29.20
CA THR A 42 8.02 -0.60 28.75
C THR A 42 7.45 -0.71 27.34
N PHE A 43 8.05 -1.57 26.52
CA PHE A 43 7.69 -1.71 25.11
C PHE A 43 7.07 -3.08 24.86
N ASP A 44 5.82 -3.23 25.30
CA ASP A 44 5.04 -4.43 25.04
C ASP A 44 4.63 -4.55 23.56
N LYS A 45 4.06 -5.71 23.20
CA LYS A 45 3.68 -6.01 21.82
C LYS A 45 2.72 -4.97 21.20
N PRO A 46 1.62 -4.54 21.87
CA PRO A 46 0.77 -3.46 21.37
C PRO A 46 1.55 -2.17 21.11
N THR A 47 2.38 -1.73 22.06
CA THR A 47 3.18 -0.50 21.92
C THR A 47 4.12 -0.59 20.72
N LEU A 48 4.83 -1.71 20.57
CA LEU A 48 5.74 -1.93 19.44
C LEU A 48 5.00 -2.01 18.09
N ASN A 49 3.82 -2.62 18.06
CA ASN A 49 2.96 -2.66 16.87
C ASN A 49 2.48 -1.26 16.47
N TYR A 50 2.09 -0.43 17.44
CA TYR A 50 1.75 0.97 17.23
C TYR A 50 2.95 1.76 16.69
N LEU A 51 4.09 1.74 17.38
CA LEU A 51 5.27 2.53 17.01
C LEU A 51 5.86 2.11 15.66
N SER A 52 5.90 0.80 15.36
CA SER A 52 6.37 0.30 14.06
C SER A 52 5.48 0.73 12.90
N ASN A 53 4.16 0.74 13.09
CA ASN A 53 3.22 1.30 12.11
C ASN A 53 3.23 2.83 12.10
N LEU A 54 3.66 3.49 13.17
CA LEU A 54 3.84 4.93 13.21
C LEU A 54 5.13 5.39 12.48
N CYS A 55 6.16 4.55 12.47
CA CYS A 55 7.43 4.83 11.81
C CYS A 55 7.29 4.84 10.26
N HIS A 56 7.90 5.84 9.59
CA HIS A 56 7.94 5.92 8.12
C HIS A 56 9.13 5.22 7.46
N ASN A 57 9.99 4.56 8.24
CA ASN A 57 11.25 4.04 7.74
C ASN A 57 12.11 5.16 7.11
N CYS A 58 12.22 6.29 7.82
CA CYS A 58 12.94 7.50 7.40
C CYS A 58 14.47 7.34 7.45
N LYS A 59 14.97 6.38 8.23
CA LYS A 59 16.39 6.04 8.43
C LYS A 59 17.29 7.13 9.04
N GLY A 60 16.81 8.35 9.27
CA GLY A 60 17.61 9.39 9.97
C GLY A 60 18.11 8.94 11.34
N CYS A 61 17.26 8.26 12.12
CA CYS A 61 17.68 7.67 13.38
C CYS A 61 18.78 6.61 13.25
N PHE A 62 18.93 5.92 12.10
CA PHE A 62 20.00 4.95 11.90
C PHE A 62 21.32 5.64 11.59
N HIS A 63 21.34 6.58 10.64
CA HIS A 63 22.56 7.30 10.26
C HIS A 63 23.10 8.20 11.38
N GLY A 64 22.24 8.68 12.27
CA GLY A 64 22.65 9.43 13.46
C GLY A 64 22.89 8.58 14.72
N CYS A 65 22.68 7.26 14.70
CA CYS A 65 22.76 6.45 15.93
C CYS A 65 24.22 6.16 16.30
N GLN A 66 24.62 6.54 17.52
CA GLN A 66 25.93 6.18 18.09
C GLN A 66 26.10 4.67 18.33
N TYR A 67 24.99 3.95 18.38
CA TYR A 67 24.92 2.51 18.63
C TYR A 67 24.48 1.71 17.40
N ALA A 68 24.52 2.31 16.20
CA ALA A 68 24.34 1.59 14.95
C ALA A 68 25.44 0.50 14.78
N PRO A 69 25.18 -0.55 13.99
CA PRO A 69 26.21 -1.53 13.64
C PRO A 69 27.48 -0.82 13.13
N PRO A 70 28.69 -1.26 13.52
CA PRO A 70 29.00 -2.50 14.22
C PRO A 70 29.10 -2.39 15.76
N HIS A 71 28.52 -1.35 16.39
CA HIS A 71 28.52 -1.22 17.85
C HIS A 71 27.89 -2.46 18.53
N GLU A 72 28.34 -2.80 19.74
CA GLU A 72 27.88 -4.01 20.48
C GLU A 72 26.36 -4.10 20.69
N PHE A 73 25.68 -2.95 20.77
CA PHE A 73 24.22 -2.88 20.89
C PHE A 73 23.48 -3.13 19.57
N ASP A 74 24.16 -3.05 18.42
CA ASP A 74 23.66 -3.38 17.08
C ASP A 74 22.29 -2.78 16.75
N LEU A 75 22.11 -1.47 17.00
CA LEU A 75 20.80 -0.83 16.86
C LEU A 75 20.47 -0.48 15.41
N ASN A 76 19.47 -1.16 14.85
CA ASN A 76 18.92 -0.87 13.53
C ASN A 76 17.39 -0.74 13.59
N ILE A 77 16.92 0.37 14.17
CA ILE A 77 15.48 0.64 14.35
C ILE A 77 14.69 0.57 13.04
N PRO A 78 15.14 1.15 11.91
CA PRO A 78 14.41 1.08 10.64
C PRO A 78 14.16 -0.38 10.20
N LYS A 79 15.20 -1.22 10.26
CA LYS A 79 15.09 -2.65 9.94
C LYS A 79 14.15 -3.37 10.91
N THR A 80 14.38 -3.26 12.22
CA THR A 80 13.58 -3.92 13.26
C THR A 80 12.09 -3.56 13.15
N PHE A 81 11.78 -2.28 13.00
CA PHE A 81 10.39 -1.83 12.84
C PHE A 81 9.79 -2.21 11.50
N SER A 82 10.58 -2.30 10.42
CA SER A 82 10.08 -2.79 9.14
C SER A 82 9.64 -4.26 9.22
N GLU A 83 10.37 -5.08 9.96
CA GLU A 83 10.05 -6.50 10.16
C GLU A 83 8.83 -6.68 11.06
N LEU A 84 8.76 -5.97 12.20
CA LEU A 84 7.57 -5.96 13.04
C LEU A 84 6.31 -5.49 12.30
N ARG A 85 6.44 -4.50 11.41
CA ARG A 85 5.30 -4.03 10.62
C ARG A 85 4.74 -5.15 9.75
N VAL A 86 5.58 -5.98 9.16
CA VAL A 86 5.11 -7.11 8.33
C VAL A 86 4.49 -8.21 9.17
N ASP A 87 4.97 -8.45 10.39
CA ASP A 87 4.29 -9.33 11.35
C ASP A 87 2.87 -8.84 11.65
N SER A 88 2.69 -7.52 11.79
CA SER A 88 1.36 -6.93 11.98
C SER A 88 0.44 -7.14 10.77
N TYR A 89 0.97 -7.16 9.54
CA TYR A 89 0.18 -7.42 8.34
C TYR A 89 -0.41 -8.83 8.36
N ILE A 90 0.38 -9.81 8.78
CA ILE A 90 -0.04 -11.21 8.89
C ILE A 90 -1.02 -11.39 10.04
N GLN A 91 -0.72 -10.80 11.19
CA GLN A 91 -1.53 -10.92 12.40
C GLN A 91 -2.96 -10.42 12.17
N TYR A 92 -3.10 -9.25 11.57
CA TYR A 92 -4.38 -8.59 11.40
C TYR A 92 -5.13 -9.01 10.13
N ALA A 93 -4.49 -9.73 9.20
CA ALA A 93 -5.12 -10.23 7.98
C ALA A 93 -6.38 -11.07 8.26
N PHE A 94 -7.38 -10.90 7.39
CA PHE A 94 -8.61 -11.68 7.40
C PHE A 94 -8.91 -12.26 6.00
N PRO A 95 -9.15 -13.58 5.89
CA PRO A 95 -8.79 -14.61 6.86
C PRO A 95 -7.26 -14.70 7.06
N ASN A 96 -6.83 -15.10 8.25
CA ASN A 96 -5.41 -15.12 8.62
C ASN A 96 -4.58 -16.11 7.76
N ILE A 97 -5.20 -17.19 7.28
CA ILE A 97 -4.56 -18.19 6.43
C ILE A 97 -4.00 -17.55 5.14
N LEU A 98 -4.75 -16.64 4.53
CA LEU A 98 -4.29 -15.92 3.33
C LEU A 98 -3.14 -14.97 3.66
N GLY A 99 -3.17 -14.29 4.81
CA GLY A 99 -2.05 -13.48 5.28
C GLY A 99 -0.74 -14.29 5.38
N LYS A 100 -0.79 -15.50 5.93
CA LYS A 100 0.37 -16.41 6.01
C LYS A 100 0.85 -16.87 4.63
N LEU A 101 -0.07 -17.16 3.71
CA LEU A 101 0.25 -17.59 2.34
C LEU A 101 1.00 -16.49 1.57
N PHE A 102 0.46 -15.27 1.59
CA PHE A 102 1.06 -14.12 0.91
C PHE A 102 2.37 -13.67 1.55
N ALA A 103 2.53 -13.80 2.87
CA ALA A 103 3.81 -13.50 3.50
C ALA A 103 4.94 -14.42 3.02
N LYS A 104 4.66 -15.72 2.84
CA LYS A 104 5.67 -16.68 2.41
C LYS A 104 5.95 -16.62 0.89
N ASN A 105 4.91 -16.48 0.08
CA ASN A 105 4.97 -16.68 -1.38
C ASN A 105 4.39 -15.50 -2.19
N GLY A 106 4.31 -14.31 -1.59
CA GLY A 106 3.53 -13.18 -2.13
C GLY A 106 3.76 -12.91 -3.61
N THR A 107 5.00 -12.88 -4.08
CA THR A 107 5.33 -12.66 -5.49
C THR A 107 4.74 -13.71 -6.42
N VAL A 108 4.98 -14.98 -6.12
CA VAL A 108 4.53 -16.11 -6.95
C VAL A 108 3.01 -16.19 -6.95
N VAL A 109 2.38 -16.09 -5.77
CA VAL A 109 0.92 -16.15 -5.63
C VAL A 109 0.25 -15.02 -6.40
N SER A 110 0.81 -13.81 -6.33
CA SER A 110 0.29 -12.63 -7.03
C SER A 110 0.31 -12.78 -8.55
N ILE A 111 1.44 -13.27 -9.10
CA ILE A 111 1.59 -13.49 -10.54
C ILE A 111 0.68 -14.62 -11.00
N LEU A 112 0.62 -15.73 -10.25
CA LEU A 112 -0.26 -16.85 -10.58
C LEU A 112 -1.72 -16.43 -10.60
N ILE A 113 -2.20 -15.65 -9.62
CA ILE A 113 -3.57 -15.15 -9.61
C ILE A 113 -3.83 -14.27 -10.84
N ALA A 114 -2.93 -13.34 -11.17
CA ALA A 114 -3.09 -12.47 -12.34
C ALA A 114 -3.14 -13.25 -13.65
N VAL A 115 -2.24 -14.22 -13.82
CA VAL A 115 -2.19 -15.08 -15.01
C VAL A 115 -3.43 -15.96 -15.09
N CYS A 116 -3.82 -16.63 -14.00
CA CYS A 116 -5.01 -17.49 -13.99
C CYS A 116 -6.28 -16.70 -14.31
N ILE A 117 -6.50 -15.54 -13.69
CA ILE A 117 -7.67 -14.70 -13.97
C ILE A 117 -7.65 -14.19 -15.41
N GLY A 118 -6.49 -13.72 -15.89
CA GLY A 118 -6.34 -13.26 -17.27
C GLY A 118 -6.64 -14.38 -18.28
N LEU A 119 -6.10 -15.58 -18.05
CA LEU A 119 -6.36 -16.76 -18.88
C LEU A 119 -7.82 -17.19 -18.83
N LEU A 120 -8.50 -17.08 -17.69
CA LEU A 120 -9.93 -17.37 -17.57
C LEU A 120 -10.77 -16.42 -18.43
N PHE A 121 -10.45 -15.12 -18.44
CA PHE A 121 -11.14 -14.17 -19.32
C PHE A 121 -10.83 -14.42 -20.79
N ILE A 122 -9.57 -14.71 -21.13
CA ILE A 122 -9.17 -15.06 -22.51
C ILE A 122 -9.91 -16.31 -22.98
N ALA A 123 -9.97 -17.36 -22.15
CA ALA A 123 -10.69 -18.58 -22.47
C ALA A 123 -12.20 -18.32 -22.62
N GLY A 124 -12.80 -17.55 -21.71
CA GLY A 124 -14.21 -17.17 -21.80
C GLY A 124 -14.56 -16.42 -23.08
N ALA A 125 -13.72 -15.45 -23.47
CA ALA A 125 -13.87 -14.73 -24.74
C ALA A 125 -13.72 -15.69 -25.94
N TYR A 126 -12.70 -16.54 -25.94
CA TYR A 126 -12.46 -17.52 -27.01
C TYR A 126 -13.63 -18.51 -27.19
N PHE A 127 -14.19 -19.04 -26.09
CA PHE A 127 -15.35 -19.94 -26.15
C PHE A 127 -16.64 -19.23 -26.56
N ASN A 128 -16.74 -17.91 -26.37
CA ASN A 128 -17.87 -17.13 -26.88
C ASN A 128 -17.78 -16.99 -28.41
N SER A 129 -16.62 -16.60 -28.94
CA SER A 129 -16.29 -16.68 -30.36
C SER A 129 -14.78 -16.64 -30.56
N ALA A 130 -14.24 -17.52 -31.42
CA ALA A 130 -12.79 -17.68 -31.57
C ALA A 130 -12.09 -16.42 -32.13
N ASP A 131 -12.79 -15.64 -32.96
CA ASP A 131 -12.29 -14.38 -33.52
C ASP A 131 -12.31 -13.22 -32.50
N SER A 132 -12.98 -13.39 -31.35
CA SER A 132 -13.24 -12.31 -30.38
C SER A 132 -11.99 -11.67 -29.80
N LEU A 133 -10.86 -12.40 -29.72
CA LEU A 133 -9.64 -11.90 -29.06
C LEU A 133 -8.87 -10.87 -29.89
N PHE A 134 -9.06 -10.89 -31.23
CA PHE A 134 -8.38 -10.00 -32.18
C PHE A 134 -9.35 -9.30 -33.14
N THR A 135 -10.63 -9.23 -32.79
CA THR A 135 -11.64 -8.49 -33.55
C THR A 135 -11.73 -7.05 -33.04
N ALA A 136 -11.74 -6.09 -33.96
CA ALA A 136 -12.03 -4.70 -33.63
C ALA A 136 -13.53 -4.57 -33.31
N TYR A 137 -13.84 -4.14 -32.08
CA TYR A 137 -15.19 -3.77 -31.70
C TYR A 137 -15.23 -2.25 -31.53
N ASP A 138 -16.07 -1.59 -32.32
CA ASP A 138 -16.30 -0.16 -32.26
C ASP A 138 -17.61 0.19 -31.52
N GLY A 139 -17.67 1.45 -31.08
CA GLY A 139 -18.86 2.04 -30.46
C GLY A 139 -19.02 1.77 -28.96
N LYS A 140 -20.01 2.45 -28.38
CA LYS A 140 -20.36 2.33 -26.95
C LYS A 140 -20.80 0.90 -26.65
N GLY A 141 -20.32 0.36 -25.53
CA GLY A 141 -20.55 -1.01 -25.09
C GLY A 141 -19.64 -2.06 -25.72
N SER A 142 -18.60 -1.66 -26.47
CA SER A 142 -17.67 -2.60 -27.13
C SER A 142 -17.00 -3.57 -26.14
N PHE A 143 -16.68 -3.12 -24.93
CA PHE A 143 -16.10 -3.98 -23.88
C PHE A 143 -17.06 -5.10 -23.43
N PHE A 144 -18.36 -4.84 -23.41
CA PHE A 144 -19.37 -5.80 -22.98
C PHE A 144 -19.65 -6.89 -24.02
N LYS A 145 -19.22 -6.66 -25.28
CA LYS A 145 -19.25 -7.68 -26.33
C LYS A 145 -18.19 -8.76 -26.11
N VAL A 146 -17.07 -8.41 -25.45
CA VAL A 146 -15.98 -9.34 -25.13
C VAL A 146 -16.28 -10.08 -23.83
N ILE A 147 -16.65 -9.33 -22.77
CA ILE A 147 -16.96 -9.88 -21.46
C ILE A 147 -18.34 -9.38 -21.04
N PRO A 148 -19.33 -10.29 -20.82
CA PRO A 148 -20.65 -9.90 -20.36
C PRO A 148 -20.60 -9.01 -19.12
N TYR A 149 -21.40 -7.95 -19.13
CA TYR A 149 -21.45 -6.95 -18.07
C TYR A 149 -21.71 -7.56 -16.68
N GLU A 150 -22.59 -8.55 -16.62
CA GLU A 150 -22.98 -9.25 -15.41
C GLU A 150 -21.78 -9.95 -14.77
N ILE A 151 -20.94 -10.60 -15.59
CA ILE A 151 -19.73 -11.27 -15.10
C ILE A 151 -18.74 -10.24 -14.56
N MET A 152 -18.48 -9.18 -15.32
CA MET A 152 -17.52 -8.15 -14.92
C MET A 152 -17.93 -7.48 -13.61
N THR A 153 -19.20 -7.12 -13.48
CA THR A 153 -19.75 -6.46 -12.29
C THR A 153 -19.83 -7.42 -11.09
N LEU A 154 -20.33 -8.65 -11.27
CA LEU A 154 -20.48 -9.62 -10.18
C LEU A 154 -19.12 -10.02 -9.60
N VAL A 155 -18.17 -10.42 -10.44
CA VAL A 155 -16.84 -10.87 -9.99
C VAL A 155 -16.10 -9.73 -9.28
N SER A 156 -16.08 -8.55 -9.88
CA SER A 156 -15.45 -7.37 -9.28
C SER A 156 -16.13 -6.96 -7.97
N GLY A 157 -17.46 -7.02 -7.92
CA GLY A 157 -18.26 -6.70 -6.73
C GLY A 157 -17.99 -7.65 -5.57
N LEU A 158 -17.92 -8.96 -5.82
CA LEU A 158 -17.60 -9.96 -4.79
C LEU A 158 -16.18 -9.78 -4.24
N ILE A 159 -15.20 -9.53 -5.12
CA ILE A 159 -13.82 -9.26 -4.71
C ILE A 159 -13.75 -7.96 -3.89
N CYS A 160 -14.41 -6.90 -4.35
CA CYS A 160 -14.47 -5.62 -3.64
C CYS A 160 -15.08 -5.79 -2.23
N LEU A 161 -16.20 -6.51 -2.13
CA LEU A 161 -16.85 -6.81 -0.86
C LEU A 161 -15.90 -7.56 0.10
N HIS A 162 -15.20 -8.59 -0.40
CA HIS A 162 -14.21 -9.32 0.39
C HIS A 162 -13.09 -8.41 0.90
N VAL A 163 -12.55 -7.54 0.03
CA VAL A 163 -11.49 -6.57 0.39
C VAL A 163 -11.97 -5.61 1.47
N VAL A 164 -13.19 -5.06 1.33
CA VAL A 164 -13.79 -4.16 2.33
C VAL A 164 -13.95 -4.87 3.68
N ILE A 165 -14.48 -6.09 3.70
CA ILE A 165 -14.59 -6.89 4.93
C ILE A 165 -13.21 -7.13 5.55
N ALA A 166 -12.23 -7.55 4.75
CA ALA A 166 -10.88 -7.82 5.23
C ALA A 166 -10.22 -6.57 5.83
N PHE A 167 -10.40 -5.40 5.20
CA PHE A 167 -9.92 -4.12 5.70
C PHE A 167 -10.60 -3.70 7.00
N ILE A 168 -11.92 -3.79 7.09
CA ILE A 168 -12.68 -3.44 8.31
C ILE A 168 -12.23 -4.34 9.47
N VAL A 169 -12.16 -5.65 9.26
CA VAL A 169 -11.75 -6.62 10.29
C VAL A 169 -10.30 -6.37 10.70
N GLY A 170 -9.39 -6.19 9.74
CA GLY A 170 -7.97 -5.95 10.02
C GLY A 170 -7.74 -4.64 10.78
N PHE A 171 -8.35 -3.55 10.34
CA PHE A 171 -8.26 -2.26 11.00
C PHE A 171 -8.86 -2.30 12.41
N ARG A 172 -10.03 -2.93 12.59
CA ARG A 172 -10.65 -3.07 13.91
C ARG A 172 -9.74 -3.82 14.88
N ARG A 173 -9.15 -4.95 14.46
CA ARG A 173 -8.22 -5.73 15.28
C ARG A 173 -6.99 -4.91 15.66
N PHE A 174 -6.37 -4.25 14.68
CA PHE A 174 -5.23 -3.35 14.92
C PHE A 174 -5.56 -2.27 15.94
N TRP A 175 -6.69 -1.58 15.79
CA TRP A 175 -7.09 -0.50 16.68
C TRP A 175 -7.37 -0.98 18.10
N THR A 176 -8.15 -2.05 18.26
CA THR A 176 -8.51 -2.55 19.60
C THR A 176 -7.34 -3.20 20.33
N GLU A 177 -6.44 -3.90 19.62
CA GLU A 177 -5.26 -4.52 20.25
C GLU A 177 -4.27 -3.47 20.77
N ASN A 178 -4.25 -2.29 20.15
CA ASN A 178 -3.49 -1.14 20.64
C ASN A 178 -4.15 -0.46 21.87
N GLY A 179 -5.27 -0.97 22.38
CA GLY A 179 -5.92 -0.49 23.60
C GLY A 179 -6.88 0.68 23.39
N ASP A 180 -7.17 1.05 22.14
CA ASP A 180 -8.08 2.15 21.80
C ASP A 180 -9.51 1.64 21.55
N LYS A 181 -10.52 2.42 21.95
CA LYS A 181 -11.93 2.05 21.76
C LYS A 181 -12.47 2.51 20.41
N MET A 182 -13.34 1.72 19.79
CA MET A 182 -13.99 2.10 18.51
C MET A 182 -14.77 3.42 18.62
N SER A 183 -15.33 3.74 19.78
CA SER A 183 -16.07 4.98 20.03
C SER A 183 -15.22 6.24 19.87
N GLU A 184 -13.91 6.15 20.04
CA GLU A 184 -12.99 7.28 19.92
C GLU A 184 -12.84 7.75 18.46
N LEU A 185 -13.14 6.88 17.49
CA LEU A 185 -13.11 7.22 16.07
C LEU A 185 -14.23 8.18 15.66
N ALA A 186 -15.20 8.45 16.54
CA ALA A 186 -16.24 9.46 16.33
C ALA A 186 -15.70 10.91 16.47
N ASP A 187 -14.51 11.09 17.05
CA ASP A 187 -13.90 12.41 17.21
C ASP A 187 -13.28 12.91 15.89
N LEU A 188 -13.99 13.82 15.23
CA LEU A 188 -13.58 14.43 13.96
C LEU A 188 -12.25 15.20 14.03
N SER A 189 -11.85 15.68 15.22
CA SER A 189 -10.59 16.41 15.38
C SER A 189 -9.37 15.51 15.14
N LEU A 190 -9.46 14.24 15.53
CA LEU A 190 -8.42 13.24 15.29
C LEU A 190 -8.23 12.98 13.79
N TRP A 191 -9.34 12.87 13.07
CA TRP A 191 -9.34 12.67 11.61
C TRP A 191 -8.74 13.86 10.88
N LYS A 192 -9.06 15.10 11.28
CA LYS A 192 -8.48 16.30 10.66
C LYS A 192 -6.95 16.27 10.70
N TYR A 193 -6.36 15.96 11.86
CA TYR A 193 -4.91 15.82 11.99
C TYR A 193 -4.38 14.64 11.18
N ALA A 194 -4.95 13.45 11.37
CA ALA A 194 -4.44 12.22 10.77
C ALA A 194 -4.48 12.27 9.23
N MET A 195 -5.58 12.78 8.66
CA MET A 195 -5.73 12.96 7.21
C MET A 195 -4.77 14.01 6.68
N GLY A 196 -4.59 15.13 7.39
CA GLY A 196 -3.60 16.15 7.01
C GLY A 196 -2.17 15.61 7.00
N ALA A 197 -1.79 14.87 8.05
CA ALA A 197 -0.48 14.24 8.17
C ALA A 197 -0.26 13.12 7.13
N ALA A 198 -1.31 12.36 6.78
CA ALA A 198 -1.27 11.34 5.74
C ALA A 198 -1.12 11.97 4.34
N ALA A 199 -1.95 12.99 4.03
CA ALA A 199 -1.95 13.66 2.73
C ALA A 199 -0.64 14.40 2.44
N THR A 200 0.00 14.96 3.47
CA THR A 200 1.30 15.66 3.34
C THR A 200 2.51 14.75 3.54
N LEU A 201 2.27 13.50 3.97
CA LEU A 201 3.31 12.58 4.45
C LEU A 201 4.25 13.26 5.45
N LYS A 202 3.71 14.04 6.40
CA LYS A 202 4.45 14.91 7.34
C LYS A 202 5.66 14.22 7.98
N HIS A 203 5.49 12.98 8.42
CA HIS A 203 6.56 12.21 9.09
C HIS A 203 7.61 11.64 8.13
N LEU A 204 7.32 11.52 6.83
CA LEU A 204 8.30 11.21 5.78
C LEU A 204 9.03 12.46 5.29
N ASP A 205 8.54 13.65 5.65
CA ASP A 205 9.12 14.95 5.34
C ASP A 205 10.14 15.42 6.39
N GLY A 206 10.42 14.61 7.40
CA GLY A 206 11.24 15.00 8.55
C GLY A 206 10.44 15.64 9.70
N GLY A 207 9.09 15.57 9.67
CA GLY A 207 8.25 16.07 10.76
C GLY A 207 8.18 17.59 10.76
N ASP A 208 8.29 18.20 11.95
CA ASP A 208 8.24 19.65 12.10
C ASP A 208 9.49 20.36 11.57
N ASN A 209 10.61 19.65 11.46
CA ASN A 209 11.87 20.21 10.98
C ASN A 209 11.94 20.30 9.44
N GLY A 210 11.10 19.55 8.72
CA GLY A 210 10.98 19.64 7.26
C GLY A 210 12.25 19.31 6.45
N HIS A 211 13.29 18.72 7.06
CA HIS A 211 14.57 18.44 6.39
C HIS A 211 14.52 17.24 5.44
N GLY A 212 13.42 16.50 5.37
CA GLY A 212 13.29 15.27 4.60
C GLY A 212 13.78 14.03 5.34
N CYS A 213 14.13 12.99 4.61
CA CYS A 213 14.54 11.70 5.16
C CYS A 213 15.70 11.08 4.38
N ASN A 214 16.42 10.17 5.04
CA ASN A 214 17.51 9.39 4.45
C ASN A 214 16.94 8.27 3.57
N HIS A 215 17.11 8.41 2.27
CA HIS A 215 16.49 7.50 1.31
C HIS A 215 17.52 6.54 0.71
N ILE A 216 18.52 7.11 0.05
CA ILE A 216 19.59 6.40 -0.66
C ILE A 216 20.78 6.19 0.28
N ASP A 217 21.25 7.26 0.91
CA ASP A 217 22.42 7.29 1.79
C ASP A 217 22.13 8.15 3.04
N ASP A 218 23.19 8.60 3.71
CA ASP A 218 23.16 9.44 4.90
C ASP A 218 22.76 10.90 4.64
N ARG A 219 22.46 11.27 3.38
CA ARG A 219 21.91 12.59 3.05
C ARG A 219 20.39 12.62 3.16
N PHE A 220 19.89 13.74 3.68
CA PHE A 220 18.46 14.01 3.70
C PHE A 220 17.94 14.42 2.32
N GLY A 221 16.72 13.99 2.00
CA GLY A 221 16.01 14.44 0.81
C GLY A 221 14.52 14.11 0.85
N HIS A 222 13.80 14.53 -0.18
CA HIS A 222 12.34 14.37 -0.28
C HIS A 222 11.93 13.42 -1.43
N SER A 223 12.88 12.79 -2.10
CA SER A 223 12.62 12.00 -3.31
C SER A 223 11.61 10.88 -3.08
N ARG A 224 11.70 10.15 -1.96
CA ARG A 224 10.73 9.09 -1.65
C ARG A 224 9.35 9.67 -1.36
N LYS A 225 9.25 10.85 -0.74
CA LYS A 225 7.98 11.55 -0.52
C LYS A 225 7.32 11.90 -1.85
N TRP A 226 8.05 12.50 -2.79
CA TRP A 226 7.49 12.87 -4.09
C TRP A 226 6.99 11.66 -4.88
N PHE A 227 7.79 10.61 -5.01
CA PHE A 227 7.35 9.40 -5.72
C PHE A 227 6.21 8.68 -4.99
N HIS A 228 6.19 8.69 -3.66
CA HIS A 228 5.07 8.15 -2.90
C HIS A 228 3.79 8.99 -3.07
N HIS A 229 3.88 10.32 -3.21
CA HIS A 229 2.74 11.15 -3.59
C HIS A 229 2.24 10.81 -4.99
N GLY A 230 3.14 10.56 -5.94
CA GLY A 230 2.77 10.07 -7.27
C GLY A 230 1.95 8.78 -7.21
N VAL A 231 2.39 7.81 -6.40
CA VAL A 231 1.62 6.57 -6.16
C VAL A 231 0.29 6.84 -5.44
N MET A 232 0.31 7.59 -4.35
CA MET A 232 -0.86 7.82 -3.49
C MET A 232 -1.95 8.62 -4.21
N TYR A 233 -1.61 9.79 -4.75
CA TYR A 233 -2.57 10.63 -5.47
C TYR A 233 -2.96 9.99 -6.80
N GLY A 234 -2.04 9.29 -7.47
CA GLY A 234 -2.38 8.55 -8.66
C GLY A 234 -3.40 7.42 -8.40
N PHE A 235 -3.25 6.70 -7.28
CA PHE A 235 -4.23 5.70 -6.84
C PHE A 235 -5.60 6.34 -6.52
N ILE A 236 -5.61 7.49 -5.84
CA ILE A 236 -6.85 8.22 -5.54
C ILE A 236 -7.55 8.64 -6.84
N LEU A 237 -6.80 9.18 -7.82
CA LEU A 237 -7.36 9.59 -9.11
C LEU A 237 -7.92 8.42 -9.94
N THR A 238 -7.23 7.27 -9.96
CA THR A 238 -7.74 6.06 -10.64
C THR A 238 -8.96 5.45 -9.93
N LEU A 239 -9.02 5.53 -8.59
CA LEU A 239 -10.21 5.15 -7.83
C LEU A 239 -11.39 6.08 -8.12
N ILE A 240 -11.15 7.39 -8.21
CA ILE A 240 -12.16 8.38 -8.63
C ILE A 240 -12.66 8.06 -10.03
N SER A 241 -11.77 7.79 -10.99
CA SER A 241 -12.11 7.39 -12.36
C SER A 241 -13.03 6.17 -12.38
N THR A 242 -12.66 5.12 -11.64
CA THR A 242 -13.45 3.87 -11.56
C THR A 242 -14.82 4.10 -10.91
N THR A 243 -14.87 4.93 -9.87
CA THR A 243 -16.12 5.28 -9.18
C THR A 243 -17.04 6.11 -10.08
N LEU A 244 -16.48 7.09 -10.79
CA LEU A 244 -17.22 7.88 -11.78
C LEU A 244 -17.74 7.01 -12.93
N ALA A 245 -16.94 6.05 -13.42
CA ALA A 245 -17.36 5.10 -14.44
C ALA A 245 -18.55 4.26 -13.97
N ALA A 246 -18.55 3.79 -12.72
CA ALA A 246 -19.69 3.10 -12.14
C ALA A 246 -20.92 4.02 -12.05
N ILE A 247 -20.74 5.27 -11.62
CA ILE A 247 -21.86 6.24 -11.55
C ILE A 247 -22.45 6.51 -12.94
N TYR A 248 -21.59 6.75 -13.93
CA TYR A 248 -21.97 7.00 -15.32
C TYR A 248 -22.80 5.86 -15.89
N HIS A 249 -22.36 4.62 -15.65
CA HIS A 249 -23.06 3.44 -16.12
C HIS A 249 -24.41 3.22 -15.41
N HIS A 250 -24.43 3.27 -14.08
CA HIS A 250 -25.59 2.88 -13.29
C HIS A 250 -26.66 3.96 -13.14
N PHE A 251 -26.27 5.25 -13.10
CA PHE A 251 -27.20 6.35 -12.85
C PHE A 251 -27.44 7.23 -14.08
N LEU A 252 -26.48 7.31 -15.01
CA LEU A 252 -26.60 8.18 -16.20
C LEU A 252 -26.83 7.41 -17.50
N GLY A 253 -26.74 6.08 -17.49
CA GLY A 253 -26.86 5.24 -18.70
C GLY A 253 -25.76 5.49 -19.73
N LEU A 254 -24.62 6.04 -19.30
CA LEU A 254 -23.46 6.28 -20.16
C LEU A 254 -22.57 5.04 -20.14
N HIS A 255 -22.39 4.41 -21.30
CA HIS A 255 -21.60 3.18 -21.43
C HIS A 255 -20.18 3.47 -21.97
N ALA A 256 -19.20 2.77 -21.41
CA ALA A 256 -17.83 2.75 -21.91
C ALA A 256 -17.75 2.11 -23.31
N PRO A 257 -16.78 2.46 -24.17
CA PRO A 257 -15.68 3.41 -23.95
C PRO A 257 -16.17 4.86 -23.86
N TYR A 258 -15.59 5.64 -22.93
CA TYR A 258 -15.93 7.05 -22.75
C TYR A 258 -15.03 7.96 -23.60
N ASP A 259 -15.50 9.15 -23.95
CA ASP A 259 -14.72 10.14 -24.70
C ASP A 259 -13.46 10.57 -23.93
N PHE A 260 -12.42 11.01 -24.65
CA PHE A 260 -11.12 11.32 -24.05
C PHE A 260 -11.15 12.52 -23.09
N ASP A 261 -12.10 13.43 -23.28
CA ASP A 261 -12.36 14.61 -22.45
C ASP A 261 -13.30 14.30 -21.25
N SER A 262 -13.83 13.09 -21.16
CA SER A 262 -14.63 12.68 -20.01
C SER A 262 -13.80 12.71 -18.71
N LEU A 263 -14.44 13.10 -17.60
CA LEU A 263 -13.79 13.09 -16.29
C LEU A 263 -13.25 11.70 -15.91
N VAL A 264 -13.92 10.63 -16.35
CA VAL A 264 -13.48 9.25 -16.18
C VAL A 264 -12.10 9.04 -16.81
N VAL A 265 -11.95 9.40 -18.09
CA VAL A 265 -10.68 9.18 -18.81
C VAL A 265 -9.58 10.12 -18.31
N ILE A 266 -9.88 11.40 -18.05
CA ILE A 266 -8.89 12.37 -17.57
C ILE A 266 -8.31 11.95 -16.22
N THR A 267 -9.16 11.65 -15.23
CA THR A 267 -8.71 11.24 -13.91
C THR A 267 -7.99 9.89 -13.95
N GLY A 268 -8.45 8.95 -14.76
CA GLY A 268 -7.81 7.64 -14.96
C GLY A 268 -6.42 7.76 -15.58
N THR A 269 -6.29 8.59 -16.62
CA THR A 269 -5.02 8.80 -17.34
C THR A 269 -3.98 9.49 -16.47
N LEU A 270 -4.35 10.62 -15.85
CA LEU A 270 -3.47 11.35 -14.93
C LEU A 270 -3.06 10.46 -13.75
N GLY A 271 -4.02 9.73 -13.18
CA GLY A 271 -3.77 8.80 -12.10
C GLY A 271 -2.78 7.70 -12.49
N GLY A 272 -3.00 7.06 -13.64
CA GLY A 272 -2.14 5.99 -14.15
C GLY A 272 -0.71 6.46 -14.41
N ILE A 273 -0.53 7.63 -15.04
CA ILE A 273 0.79 8.20 -15.30
C ILE A 273 1.53 8.48 -14.00
N LEU A 274 0.88 9.13 -13.03
CA LEU A 274 1.47 9.44 -11.72
C LEU A 274 1.89 8.17 -10.97
N MET A 275 1.05 7.11 -11.01
CA MET A 275 1.39 5.83 -10.38
C MET A 275 2.59 5.15 -11.03
N VAL A 276 2.68 5.16 -12.37
CA VAL A 276 3.83 4.57 -13.08
C VAL A 276 5.12 5.30 -12.73
N ILE A 277 5.13 6.64 -12.80
CA ILE A 277 6.28 7.46 -12.41
C ILE A 277 6.67 7.20 -10.95
N GLY A 278 5.68 7.16 -10.06
CA GLY A 278 5.87 6.86 -8.64
C GLY A 278 6.48 5.48 -8.40
N CYS A 279 5.98 4.45 -9.08
CA CYS A 279 6.48 3.08 -8.96
C CYS A 279 7.93 2.95 -9.46
N ILE A 280 8.26 3.57 -10.61
CA ILE A 280 9.63 3.59 -11.15
C ILE A 280 10.57 4.29 -10.18
N GLY A 281 10.21 5.48 -9.68
CA GLY A 281 11.04 6.24 -8.75
C GLY A 281 11.25 5.55 -7.41
N LEU A 282 10.21 4.93 -6.83
CA LEU A 282 10.34 4.14 -5.60
C LEU A 282 11.21 2.90 -5.80
N THR A 283 11.12 2.25 -6.97
CA THR A 283 11.98 1.11 -7.33
C THR A 283 13.44 1.56 -7.44
N TYR A 284 13.70 2.67 -8.12
CA TYR A 284 15.03 3.26 -8.26
C TYR A 284 15.66 3.57 -6.90
N ILE A 285 14.94 4.27 -6.02
CA ILE A 285 15.42 4.59 -4.66
C ILE A 285 15.74 3.30 -3.91
N LYS A 286 14.88 2.29 -3.99
CA LYS A 286 15.06 1.03 -3.27
C LYS A 286 16.29 0.25 -3.75
N ILE A 287 16.59 0.27 -5.05
CA ILE A 287 17.78 -0.37 -5.62
C ILE A 287 19.07 0.34 -5.17
N LYS A 288 19.04 1.68 -5.11
CA LYS A 288 20.22 2.48 -4.76
C LYS A 288 20.44 2.64 -3.25
N ALA A 289 19.43 2.35 -2.44
CA ALA A 289 19.50 2.58 -1.01
C ALA A 289 20.53 1.69 -0.31
N ASP A 290 21.19 2.26 0.71
CA ASP A 290 22.06 1.56 1.63
C ASP A 290 21.33 0.30 2.15
N PRO A 291 21.90 -0.90 1.92
CA PRO A 291 21.28 -2.15 2.29
C PRO A 291 21.28 -2.40 3.80
N VAL A 292 22.16 -1.75 4.58
CA VAL A 292 22.33 -2.00 6.02
C VAL A 292 21.07 -1.64 6.82
N PRO A 293 20.47 -0.43 6.69
CA PRO A 293 19.23 -0.07 7.41
C PRO A 293 17.98 -0.78 6.88
N ILE A 294 18.08 -1.67 5.88
CA ILE A 294 16.94 -2.30 5.21
C ILE A 294 16.87 -3.78 5.57
N SER A 295 15.66 -4.29 5.85
CA SER A 295 15.45 -5.73 5.90
C SER A 295 15.42 -6.32 4.49
N GLN A 296 16.51 -7.01 4.13
CA GLN A 296 16.64 -7.70 2.84
C GLN A 296 15.59 -8.80 2.65
N LYS A 297 15.11 -9.38 3.75
CA LYS A 297 14.10 -10.44 3.76
C LYS A 297 12.72 -9.96 3.24
N LEU A 298 12.46 -8.65 3.28
CA LEU A 298 11.18 -8.06 2.88
C LEU A 298 11.15 -7.59 1.41
N LEU A 299 12.28 -7.65 0.70
CA LEU A 299 12.38 -7.10 -0.65
C LEU A 299 11.43 -7.77 -1.64
N GLY A 300 11.23 -9.09 -1.56
CA GLY A 300 10.35 -9.82 -2.47
C GLY A 300 8.90 -9.30 -2.45
N MET A 301 8.32 -9.15 -1.26
CA MET A 301 6.96 -8.60 -1.08
C MET A 301 6.89 -7.14 -1.55
N ASP A 302 7.90 -6.34 -1.22
CA ASP A 302 7.95 -4.92 -1.58
C ASP A 302 8.01 -4.72 -3.10
N TYR A 303 8.90 -5.42 -3.80
CA TYR A 303 9.04 -5.33 -5.24
C TYR A 303 7.84 -5.93 -5.97
N SER A 304 7.29 -7.04 -5.49
CA SER A 304 6.07 -7.62 -6.07
C SER A 304 4.90 -6.64 -6.02
N PHE A 305 4.74 -5.94 -4.90
CA PHE A 305 3.67 -4.96 -4.76
C PHE A 305 3.85 -3.78 -5.72
N ILE A 306 5.05 -3.20 -5.80
CA ILE A 306 5.33 -2.08 -6.71
C ILE A 306 5.19 -2.51 -8.17
N ALA A 307 5.66 -3.70 -8.53
CA ALA A 307 5.54 -4.24 -9.88
C ALA A 307 4.09 -4.49 -10.28
N MET A 308 3.28 -5.13 -9.42
CA MET A 308 1.86 -5.34 -9.67
C MET A 308 1.14 -4.00 -9.90
N LEU A 309 1.44 -3.01 -9.06
CA LEU A 309 0.86 -1.68 -9.17
C LEU A 309 1.24 -0.98 -10.49
N ALA A 310 2.50 -1.10 -10.92
CA ALA A 310 2.94 -0.59 -12.20
C ALA A 310 2.25 -1.30 -13.37
N LEU A 311 2.15 -2.64 -13.33
CA LEU A 311 1.54 -3.45 -14.40
C LEU A 311 0.05 -3.15 -14.58
N VAL A 312 -0.71 -3.00 -13.49
CA VAL A 312 -2.12 -2.58 -13.55
C VAL A 312 -2.26 -1.26 -14.32
N ASN A 313 -1.42 -0.27 -14.01
CA ASN A 313 -1.50 1.05 -14.64
C ASN A 313 -0.97 1.07 -16.08
N ILE A 314 0.13 0.36 -16.37
CA ILE A 314 0.66 0.24 -17.72
C ILE A 314 -0.36 -0.43 -18.63
N THR A 315 -0.94 -1.56 -18.21
CA THR A 315 -1.96 -2.26 -19.00
C THR A 315 -3.22 -1.43 -19.19
N GLY A 316 -3.63 -0.65 -18.19
CA GLY A 316 -4.77 0.26 -18.32
C GLY A 316 -4.53 1.41 -19.30
N LEU A 317 -3.33 2.02 -19.28
CA LEU A 317 -2.94 3.05 -20.24
C LEU A 317 -2.82 2.50 -21.67
N LEU A 318 -2.25 1.29 -21.83
CA LEU A 318 -2.19 0.61 -23.12
C LEU A 318 -3.60 0.29 -23.63
N LEU A 319 -4.48 -0.21 -22.77
CA LEU A 319 -5.87 -0.45 -23.14
C LEU A 319 -6.57 0.83 -23.59
N LEU A 320 -6.33 1.97 -22.94
CA LEU A 320 -6.87 3.27 -23.37
C LEU A 320 -6.38 3.66 -24.77
N ILE A 321 -5.09 3.49 -25.07
CA ILE A 321 -4.51 3.82 -26.38
C ILE A 321 -5.08 2.94 -27.49
N PHE A 322 -5.27 1.64 -27.21
CA PHE A 322 -5.69 0.64 -28.20
C PHE A 322 -7.17 0.26 -28.11
N ARG A 323 -8.00 1.06 -27.42
CA ARG A 323 -9.40 0.73 -27.09
C ARG A 323 -10.32 0.55 -28.31
N ASP A 324 -9.96 1.13 -29.46
CA ASP A 324 -10.74 1.05 -30.70
C ASP A 324 -10.11 0.08 -31.73
N GLY A 325 -9.05 -0.64 -31.33
CA GLY A 325 -8.27 -1.51 -32.22
C GLY A 325 -8.52 -3.00 -32.00
N VAL A 326 -7.92 -3.81 -32.87
CA VAL A 326 -7.95 -5.29 -32.82
C VAL A 326 -7.38 -5.88 -31.52
N TRP A 327 -6.50 -5.15 -30.84
CA TRP A 327 -5.87 -5.60 -29.59
C TRP A 327 -6.74 -5.35 -28.34
N MET A 328 -7.82 -4.58 -28.47
CA MET A 328 -8.67 -4.20 -27.33
C MET A 328 -9.14 -5.42 -26.51
N PRO A 329 -9.70 -6.49 -27.10
CA PRO A 329 -10.25 -7.61 -26.34
C PRO A 329 -9.19 -8.33 -25.50
N SER A 330 -8.02 -8.57 -26.11
CA SER A 330 -6.87 -9.18 -25.44
C SER A 330 -6.32 -8.30 -24.30
N LEU A 331 -6.15 -6.99 -24.56
CA LEU A 331 -5.68 -6.04 -23.55
C LEU A 331 -6.68 -5.88 -22.41
N LEU A 332 -7.98 -5.93 -22.68
CA LEU A 332 -9.04 -5.88 -21.67
C LEU A 332 -8.93 -7.08 -20.73
N CYS A 333 -8.80 -8.30 -21.26
CA CYS A 333 -8.63 -9.51 -20.45
C CYS A 333 -7.36 -9.45 -19.58
N ILE A 334 -6.24 -9.02 -20.16
CA ILE A 334 -4.97 -8.87 -19.45
C ILE A 334 -5.10 -7.83 -18.32
N HIS A 335 -5.66 -6.67 -18.64
CA HIS A 335 -5.84 -5.59 -17.67
C HIS A 335 -6.73 -6.02 -16.51
N LEU A 336 -7.89 -6.64 -16.79
CA LEU A 336 -8.79 -7.17 -15.75
C LEU A 336 -8.11 -8.26 -14.91
N GLY A 337 -7.30 -9.13 -15.51
CA GLY A 337 -6.47 -10.09 -14.79
C GLY A 337 -5.59 -9.44 -13.74
N PHE A 338 -4.85 -8.39 -14.12
CA PHE A 338 -4.02 -7.64 -13.18
C PHE A 338 -4.83 -6.86 -12.13
N VAL A 339 -5.91 -6.19 -12.52
CA VAL A 339 -6.77 -5.42 -11.60
C VAL A 339 -7.36 -6.33 -10.53
N LEU A 340 -8.00 -7.44 -10.90
CA LEU A 340 -8.64 -8.33 -9.93
C LEU A 340 -7.61 -9.03 -9.04
N ALA A 341 -6.45 -9.42 -9.58
CA ALA A 341 -5.35 -9.97 -8.79
C ALA A 341 -4.79 -8.95 -7.79
N PHE A 342 -4.63 -7.70 -8.21
CA PHE A 342 -4.23 -6.61 -7.33
C PHE A 342 -5.23 -6.44 -6.18
N PHE A 343 -6.53 -6.37 -6.47
CA PHE A 343 -7.56 -6.23 -5.44
C PHE A 343 -7.56 -7.39 -4.44
N LEU A 344 -7.48 -8.64 -4.92
CA LEU A 344 -7.39 -9.82 -4.05
C LEU A 344 -6.15 -9.80 -3.16
N MET A 345 -5.03 -9.27 -3.65
CA MET A 345 -3.77 -9.18 -2.91
C MET A 345 -3.76 -8.05 -1.87
N MET A 346 -4.48 -6.95 -2.11
CA MET A 346 -4.40 -5.73 -1.29
C MET A 346 -4.49 -5.97 0.24
N PRO A 347 -5.39 -6.83 0.77
CA PRO A 347 -5.48 -7.12 2.21
C PRO A 347 -4.33 -7.92 2.81
N TYR A 348 -3.44 -8.47 1.97
CA TYR A 348 -2.41 -9.44 2.38
C TYR A 348 -1.00 -9.02 1.99
N CYS A 349 -0.83 -7.85 1.38
CA CYS A 349 0.47 -7.31 1.00
C CYS A 349 0.74 -5.97 1.69
N LYS A 350 1.81 -5.29 1.27
CA LYS A 350 2.19 -3.99 1.81
C LYS A 350 1.08 -2.94 1.74
N PHE A 351 0.08 -3.07 0.85
CA PHE A 351 -0.99 -2.07 0.70
C PHE A 351 -1.72 -1.76 2.02
N VAL A 352 -1.87 -2.74 2.92
CA VAL A 352 -2.51 -2.54 4.24
C VAL A 352 -1.82 -1.51 5.13
N HIS A 353 -0.58 -1.12 4.82
CA HIS A 353 0.09 -0.01 5.50
C HIS A 353 -0.73 1.27 5.45
N LEU A 354 -1.53 1.48 4.41
CA LEU A 354 -2.47 2.61 4.31
C LEU A 354 -3.39 2.68 5.55
N LEU A 355 -3.90 1.53 5.98
CA LEU A 355 -4.86 1.45 7.10
C LEU A 355 -4.16 1.51 8.45
N TYR A 356 -3.13 0.70 8.66
CA TYR A 356 -2.45 0.63 9.96
C TYR A 356 -1.65 1.90 10.25
N ARG A 357 -1.08 2.54 9.22
CA ARG A 357 -0.43 3.85 9.37
C ARG A 357 -1.46 4.91 9.73
N LEU A 358 -2.62 4.92 9.09
CA LEU A 358 -3.70 5.86 9.40
C LEU A 358 -4.22 5.65 10.83
N GLY A 359 -4.40 4.39 11.26
CA GLY A 359 -4.72 4.06 12.64
C GLY A 359 -3.66 4.56 13.63
N ALA A 360 -2.38 4.35 13.32
CA ALA A 360 -1.30 4.90 14.15
C ALA A 360 -1.30 6.45 14.17
N LEU A 361 -1.61 7.11 13.05
CA LEU A 361 -1.73 8.58 13.01
C LEU A 361 -2.93 9.09 13.82
N LEU A 362 -4.06 8.38 13.81
CA LEU A 362 -5.23 8.70 14.63
C LEU A 362 -4.90 8.61 16.13
N LYS A 363 -4.12 7.58 16.53
CA LYS A 363 -3.62 7.47 17.90
C LYS A 363 -2.63 8.59 18.24
N TYR A 364 -1.72 8.91 17.32
CA TYR A 364 -0.80 10.04 17.48
C TYR A 364 -1.54 11.38 17.62
N ALA A 365 -2.65 11.56 16.90
CA ALA A 365 -3.47 12.76 16.98
C ALA A 365 -4.04 12.98 18.39
N LYS A 366 -4.34 11.89 19.14
CA LYS A 366 -4.75 11.99 20.55
C LYS A 366 -3.66 12.60 21.41
N TYR A 367 -2.41 12.19 21.20
CA TYR A 367 -1.27 12.79 21.88
C TYR A 367 -1.12 14.27 21.54
N VAL A 368 -1.18 14.63 20.25
CA VAL A 368 -1.07 16.04 19.82
C VAL A 368 -2.16 16.87 20.48
N LYS A 369 -3.41 16.42 20.43
CA LYS A 369 -4.56 17.11 21.04
C LYS A 369 -4.41 17.32 22.54
N ASN A 370 -3.83 16.37 23.26
CA ASN A 370 -3.66 16.45 24.71
C ASN A 370 -2.46 17.33 25.13
N ASN A 371 -1.56 17.67 24.19
CA ASN A 371 -0.34 18.45 24.44
C ASN A 371 -0.30 19.76 23.63
N SER A 372 -1.37 20.08 22.91
CA SER A 372 -1.63 21.37 22.25
C SER A 372 -2.51 22.23 23.13
#